data_AF-A0A1X7TV54-F1
#
_entry.id   AF-A0A1X7TV54-F1
#
_cell.length_a   1.000
_cell.length_b   1.000
_cell.length_c   1.000
_cell.angle_alpha   90.00
_cell.angle_beta   90.00
_cell.angle_gamma   90.00
#
_symmetry.space_group_name_H-M   'P 1'
#
loop_
_entity.id
_entity.type
_entity.pdbx_description
1 polymer ?
#
loop_
_entity_poly.entity_id
_entity_poly.type
_entity_poly.pdbx_seq_one_letter_code
_entity_poly.pdbx_strand_id
1 'polypeptide(L)'
;EWLSPVVTGDRPPPIDSFTLTSVTDDTALLFGGDSVNGSSKKLYAFTFTTTSVEVTEVPNLGSSEQWPMGRQSHCSALVTFNSGSYLFVISGYLIRDFWLLDTNTRTWKELVGLPNSVTERWHHSLCVWSVTPTTKWMIVFGGEGDYSDTAVIELTKDNDWFIREIPLDQYQDQLRRRILSDWENLGTEKQLQIFQDCLQLQKQKEFYQEQPQREIKEKEEHSEALSQRLNDVTTLLQEAEKNNASLRNSLELCNKQLEQKNLEDEQLRQELHKQS
;
A
#
# COMPACT_ATOMS: atom_id res chain seq x y z
N GLU A 1 -16.52 1.93 -5.96
CA GLU A 1 -17.47 2.18 -7.05
C GLU A 1 -16.68 2.70 -8.24
N TRP A 2 -16.97 2.24 -9.46
CA TRP A 2 -16.30 2.72 -10.68
C TRP A 2 -17.16 3.79 -11.33
N LEU A 3 -16.55 4.87 -11.80
CA LEU A 3 -17.24 5.98 -12.45
C LEU A 3 -16.91 5.99 -13.94
N SER A 4 -17.92 6.28 -14.76
CA SER A 4 -17.73 6.57 -16.18
C SER A 4 -17.74 8.10 -16.36
N PRO A 5 -16.58 8.72 -16.62
CA PRO A 5 -16.52 10.18 -16.72
C PRO A 5 -17.13 10.68 -18.04
N VAL A 6 -17.63 11.91 -18.02
CA VAL A 6 -18.02 12.60 -19.25
C VAL A 6 -16.76 13.01 -20.02
N VAL A 7 -16.55 12.45 -21.21
CA VAL A 7 -15.39 12.76 -22.05
C VAL A 7 -15.73 13.89 -23.04
N THR A 8 -14.87 14.88 -23.25
CA THR A 8 -15.07 15.97 -24.23
C THR A 8 -13.81 16.21 -25.06
N GLY A 9 -13.92 17.02 -26.12
CA GLY A 9 -12.78 17.41 -26.98
C GLY A 9 -12.41 16.40 -28.07
N ASP A 10 -11.13 16.38 -28.43
CA ASP A 10 -10.55 15.65 -29.57
C ASP A 10 -10.33 14.17 -29.24
N ARG A 11 -11.42 13.43 -29.04
CA ARG A 11 -11.34 12.02 -28.64
C ARG A 11 -10.59 11.19 -29.69
N PRO A 12 -9.62 10.35 -29.28
CA PRO A 12 -9.02 9.38 -30.19
C PRO A 12 -10.09 8.41 -30.72
N PRO A 13 -9.90 7.85 -31.93
CA PRO A 13 -10.73 6.73 -32.37
C PRO A 13 -10.59 5.55 -31.40
N PRO A 14 -11.48 4.53 -31.46
CA PRO A 14 -11.26 3.27 -30.78
C PRO A 14 -9.84 2.76 -31.07
N ILE A 15 -9.07 2.56 -30.00
CA ILE A 15 -7.64 2.32 -30.05
C ILE A 15 -7.25 1.35 -28.94
N ASP A 16 -6.31 0.45 -29.21
CA ASP A 16 -5.70 -0.45 -28.23
C ASP A 16 -4.17 -0.36 -28.30
N SER A 17 -3.46 -1.11 -27.44
CA SER A 17 -2.00 -1.25 -27.51
C SER A 17 -1.22 0.09 -27.48
N PHE A 18 -1.85 1.12 -26.91
CA PHE A 18 -1.31 2.47 -26.68
C PHE A 18 -0.68 2.56 -25.29
N THR A 19 -0.02 3.69 -25.03
CA THR A 19 0.38 4.06 -23.68
C THR A 19 -0.36 5.31 -23.22
N LEU A 20 -0.81 5.33 -21.97
CA LEU A 20 -1.40 6.49 -21.30
C LEU A 20 -0.62 6.72 -20.00
N THR A 21 0.16 7.79 -19.94
CA THR A 21 1.08 8.06 -18.83
C THR A 21 0.66 9.33 -18.10
N SER A 22 0.42 9.23 -16.80
CA SER A 22 0.19 10.42 -15.95
C SER A 22 1.42 11.33 -15.97
N VAL A 23 1.19 12.63 -16.10
CA VAL A 23 2.23 13.68 -16.08
C VAL A 23 2.12 14.53 -14.82
N THR A 24 0.89 14.84 -14.41
CA THR A 24 0.53 15.49 -13.15
C THR A 24 -0.61 14.72 -12.49
N ASP A 25 -1.04 15.15 -11.30
CA ASP A 25 -2.17 14.55 -10.57
C ASP A 25 -3.48 14.53 -11.38
N ASP A 26 -3.62 15.48 -12.32
CA ASP A 26 -4.82 15.72 -13.12
C ASP A 26 -4.58 15.64 -14.62
N THR A 27 -3.38 15.29 -15.09
CA THR A 27 -3.11 15.17 -16.53
C THR A 27 -2.39 13.89 -16.92
N ALA A 28 -2.68 13.42 -18.13
CA ALA A 28 -1.96 12.31 -18.74
C ALA A 28 -1.72 12.55 -20.23
N LEU A 29 -0.74 11.85 -20.77
CA LEU A 29 -0.44 11.83 -22.20
C LEU A 29 -0.70 10.45 -22.78
N LEU A 30 -1.46 10.40 -23.87
CA LEU A 30 -1.64 9.21 -24.68
C LEU A 30 -0.78 9.29 -25.93
N PHE A 31 0.00 8.25 -26.19
CA PHE A 31 0.77 8.13 -27.43
C PHE A 31 0.67 6.72 -28.02
N GLY A 32 0.72 6.66 -29.35
CA GLY A 32 0.66 5.41 -30.10
C GLY A 32 -0.67 4.68 -30.01
N GLY A 33 -0.63 3.38 -30.26
CA GLY A 33 -1.75 2.45 -30.29
C GLY A 33 -2.17 2.02 -31.69
N ASP A 34 -2.85 0.89 -31.77
CA ASP A 34 -3.46 0.40 -33.00
C ASP A 34 -4.92 0.81 -33.08
N SER A 35 -5.30 1.34 -34.23
CA SER A 35 -6.63 1.85 -34.48
C SER A 35 -7.11 1.40 -35.85
N VAL A 36 -8.36 1.70 -36.18
CA VAL A 36 -8.90 1.46 -37.54
C VAL A 36 -8.09 2.14 -38.65
N ASN A 37 -7.29 3.16 -38.31
CA ASN A 37 -6.40 3.86 -39.24
C ASN A 37 -4.95 3.32 -39.21
N GLY A 38 -4.73 2.17 -38.56
CA GLY A 38 -3.43 1.59 -38.24
C GLY A 38 -2.76 2.22 -37.04
N SER A 39 -1.45 1.96 -36.90
CA SER A 39 -0.61 2.46 -35.81
C SER A 39 -0.62 4.00 -35.76
N SER A 40 -1.13 4.53 -34.65
CA SER A 40 -1.22 5.97 -34.40
C SER A 40 0.15 6.58 -34.12
N LYS A 41 0.39 7.77 -34.68
CA LYS A 41 1.50 8.65 -34.31
C LYS A 41 1.05 9.91 -33.58
N LYS A 42 -0.23 9.98 -33.22
CA LYS A 42 -0.83 11.15 -32.58
C LYS A 42 -0.53 11.17 -31.08
N LEU A 43 -0.36 12.36 -30.55
CA LEU A 43 -0.21 12.62 -29.13
C LEU A 43 -1.48 13.32 -28.63
N TYR A 44 -2.08 12.80 -27.57
CA TYR A 44 -3.25 13.42 -26.94
C TYR A 44 -2.93 13.77 -25.50
N ALA A 45 -3.35 14.95 -25.07
CA ALA A 45 -3.34 15.37 -23.67
C ALA A 45 -4.73 15.17 -23.07
N PHE A 46 -4.76 14.52 -21.92
CA PHE A 46 -5.95 14.28 -21.13
C PHE A 46 -5.87 15.14 -19.87
N THR A 47 -6.94 15.88 -19.57
CA THR A 47 -7.10 16.63 -18.33
C THR A 47 -8.31 16.08 -17.58
N PHE A 48 -8.08 15.60 -16.36
CA PHE A 48 -9.07 14.92 -15.54
C PHE A 48 -9.66 15.87 -14.49
N THR A 49 -10.96 15.75 -14.28
CA THR A 49 -11.64 16.27 -13.10
C THR A 49 -12.31 15.11 -12.35
N THR A 50 -13.00 15.40 -11.25
CA THR A 50 -13.74 14.38 -10.49
C THR A 50 -14.78 13.64 -11.35
N THR A 51 -15.36 14.29 -12.37
CA THR A 51 -16.49 13.72 -13.13
C THR A 51 -16.33 13.79 -14.65
N SER A 52 -15.26 14.42 -15.16
CA SER A 52 -15.06 14.63 -16.59
C SER A 52 -13.61 14.46 -17.01
N VAL A 53 -13.42 14.26 -18.31
CA VAL A 53 -12.12 14.19 -18.97
C VAL A 53 -12.18 15.03 -20.23
N GLU A 54 -11.32 16.03 -20.33
CA GLU A 54 -11.12 16.80 -21.55
C GLU A 54 -9.91 16.23 -22.31
N VAL A 55 -10.08 15.98 -23.61
CA VAL A 55 -9.04 15.45 -24.47
C VAL A 55 -8.69 16.49 -25.53
N THR A 56 -7.39 16.74 -25.71
CA THR A 56 -6.88 17.67 -26.71
C THR A 56 -5.82 16.97 -27.55
N GLU A 57 -5.96 17.00 -28.87
CA GLU A 57 -4.90 16.52 -29.77
C GLU A 57 -3.75 17.53 -29.75
N VAL A 58 -2.54 17.08 -29.39
CA VAL A 58 -1.36 17.93 -29.38
C VAL A 58 -0.83 18.02 -30.82
N PRO A 59 -0.91 19.20 -31.47
CA PRO A 59 -0.52 19.32 -32.86
C PRO A 59 0.98 19.09 -33.01
N ASN A 60 1.36 18.35 -34.05
CA ASN A 60 2.73 18.37 -34.52
C ASN A 60 2.95 19.73 -35.20
N LEU A 61 3.63 20.64 -34.49
CA LEU A 61 3.82 22.03 -34.94
C LEU A 61 4.76 22.17 -36.16
N GLY A 62 5.23 21.06 -36.77
CA GLY A 62 6.04 21.09 -37.99
C GLY A 62 7.43 21.73 -37.82
N SER A 63 7.73 22.25 -36.63
CA SER A 63 9.00 22.89 -36.27
C SER A 63 10.00 21.92 -35.63
N SER A 64 9.58 20.72 -35.23
CA SER A 64 10.52 19.63 -34.96
C SER A 64 10.56 18.71 -36.17
N GLU A 65 11.69 18.70 -36.88
CA GLU A 65 12.01 17.69 -37.90
C GLU A 65 11.92 16.25 -37.34
N GLN A 66 11.88 16.13 -36.01
CA GLN A 66 11.83 14.89 -35.25
C GLN A 66 10.43 14.68 -34.67
N TRP A 67 9.73 13.63 -35.12
CA TRP A 67 8.47 13.15 -34.56
C TRP A 67 8.43 11.62 -34.67
N PRO A 68 8.09 10.87 -33.60
CA PRO A 68 8.13 9.43 -33.67
C PRO A 68 7.11 8.87 -34.65
N MET A 69 7.50 7.83 -35.38
CA MET A 69 6.57 7.13 -36.26
C MET A 69 5.43 6.46 -35.47
N GLY A 70 4.34 6.15 -36.18
CA GLY A 70 3.17 5.52 -35.58
C GLY A 70 3.52 4.13 -35.07
N ARG A 71 3.10 3.81 -33.84
CA ARG A 71 3.54 2.61 -33.13
C ARG A 71 2.47 2.04 -32.21
N GLN A 72 2.59 0.74 -31.92
CA GLN A 72 1.77 0.03 -30.96
C GLN A 72 2.63 -0.94 -30.15
N SER A 73 2.09 -1.46 -29.04
CA SER A 73 2.74 -2.48 -28.21
C SER A 73 4.10 -2.03 -27.65
N HIS A 74 4.24 -0.72 -27.46
CA HIS A 74 5.41 -0.05 -26.93
C HIS A 74 5.23 0.22 -25.43
N CYS A 75 6.31 0.60 -24.76
CA CYS A 75 6.23 1.11 -23.39
C CYS A 75 6.56 2.59 -23.35
N SER A 76 6.01 3.25 -22.34
CA SER A 76 6.37 4.60 -21.98
C SER A 76 6.56 4.73 -20.47
N ALA A 77 7.39 5.68 -20.08
CA ALA A 77 7.57 6.02 -18.68
C ALA A 77 7.81 7.52 -18.55
N LEU A 78 7.15 8.15 -17.58
CA LEU A 78 7.48 9.51 -17.17
C LEU A 78 8.71 9.47 -16.28
N VAL A 79 9.70 10.29 -16.60
CA VAL A 79 10.92 10.42 -15.81
C VAL A 79 11.18 11.88 -15.51
N THR A 80 11.27 12.20 -14.23
CA THR A 80 11.52 13.56 -13.76
C THR A 80 12.97 13.70 -13.30
N PHE A 81 13.63 14.72 -13.84
CA PHE A 81 14.93 15.20 -13.44
C PHE A 81 14.81 16.65 -12.94
N ASN A 82 15.89 17.20 -12.38
CA ASN A 82 15.91 18.61 -11.97
C ASN A 82 15.65 19.58 -13.13
N SER A 83 15.95 19.19 -14.37
CA SER A 83 15.71 20.01 -15.57
C SER A 83 14.29 19.95 -16.11
N GLY A 84 13.46 19.01 -15.65
CA GLY A 84 12.10 18.82 -16.15
C GLY A 84 11.65 17.36 -16.18
N SER A 85 10.41 17.17 -16.63
CA SER A 85 9.80 15.85 -16.82
C SER A 85 9.79 15.47 -18.29
N TYR A 86 10.21 14.24 -18.57
CA TYR A 86 10.33 13.70 -19.91
C TYR A 86 9.53 12.41 -20.01
N LEU A 87 8.72 12.27 -21.05
CA LEU A 87 8.06 11.01 -21.38
C LEU A 87 8.98 10.23 -22.32
N PHE A 88 9.47 9.08 -21.86
CA PHE A 88 10.16 8.14 -22.73
C PHE A 88 9.17 7.25 -23.44
N VAL A 89 9.46 6.95 -24.70
CA VAL A 89 8.71 6.04 -25.55
C VAL A 89 9.72 5.10 -26.20
N ILE A 90 9.62 3.82 -25.88
CA ILE A 90 10.62 2.82 -26.24
C ILE A 90 10.00 1.79 -27.17
N SER A 91 10.63 1.62 -28.34
CA SER A 91 10.34 0.53 -29.26
C SER A 91 8.84 0.46 -29.63
N GLY A 92 8.35 -0.75 -29.91
CA GLY A 92 7.04 -1.08 -30.42
C GLY A 92 7.13 -2.23 -31.42
N TYR A 93 6.00 -2.74 -31.88
CA TYR A 93 5.97 -3.82 -32.86
C TYR A 93 6.76 -3.41 -34.13
N LEU A 94 7.85 -4.12 -34.42
CA LEU A 94 8.80 -3.86 -35.54
C LEU A 94 9.50 -2.48 -35.51
N ILE A 95 9.54 -1.80 -34.37
CA ILE A 95 10.17 -0.48 -34.22
C ILE A 95 11.35 -0.59 -33.25
N ARG A 96 12.49 -0.01 -33.61
CA ARG A 96 13.77 -0.18 -32.90
C ARG A 96 14.40 1.16 -32.52
N ASP A 97 13.58 2.09 -32.06
CA ASP A 97 14.00 3.44 -31.69
C ASP A 97 13.65 3.77 -30.23
N PHE A 98 14.14 4.92 -29.78
CA PHE A 98 13.87 5.46 -28.47
C PHE A 98 13.63 6.96 -28.59
N TRP A 99 12.50 7.39 -28.07
CA TRP A 99 12.07 8.77 -28.16
C TRP A 99 11.87 9.37 -26.77
N LEU A 100 12.26 10.63 -26.64
CA LEU A 100 11.96 11.45 -25.48
C LEU A 100 11.03 12.59 -25.90
N LEU A 101 9.99 12.84 -25.12
CA LEU A 101 9.15 14.01 -25.22
C LEU A 101 9.39 14.88 -24.00
N ASP A 102 9.86 16.11 -24.22
CA ASP A 102 9.83 17.13 -23.19
C ASP A 102 8.37 17.53 -22.94
N THR A 103 7.90 17.28 -21.72
CA THR A 103 6.48 17.47 -21.38
C THR A 103 6.09 18.95 -21.29
N ASN A 104 7.04 19.86 -21.07
CA ASN A 104 6.79 21.29 -20.98
C ASN A 104 6.74 21.92 -22.38
N THR A 105 7.75 21.65 -23.21
CA THR A 105 7.85 22.24 -24.55
C THR A 105 7.07 21.47 -25.62
N ARG A 106 6.64 20.23 -25.30
CA ARG A 106 5.99 19.30 -26.24
C ARG A 106 6.85 18.96 -27.46
N THR A 107 8.17 18.97 -27.29
CA THR A 107 9.13 18.64 -28.36
C THR A 107 9.70 17.25 -28.21
N TRP A 108 9.77 16.52 -29.32
CA TRP A 108 10.40 15.20 -29.38
C TRP A 108 11.90 15.29 -29.71
N LYS A 109 12.69 14.39 -29.11
CA LYS A 109 14.08 14.12 -29.48
C LYS A 109 14.32 12.63 -29.48
N GLU A 110 14.92 12.11 -30.55
CA GLU A 110 15.36 10.71 -30.60
C GLU A 110 16.65 10.55 -29.79
N LEU A 111 16.73 9.49 -28.98
CA LEU A 111 17.97 9.08 -28.33
C LEU A 111 18.58 7.90 -29.08
N VAL A 112 19.82 8.08 -29.51
CA VAL A 112 20.58 7.08 -30.26
C VAL A 112 21.57 6.34 -29.35
N GLY A 113 21.98 5.14 -29.77
CA GLY A 113 23.01 4.36 -29.07
C GLY A 113 22.50 3.50 -27.92
N LEU A 114 21.20 3.16 -27.91
CA LEU A 114 20.68 2.18 -26.96
C LEU A 114 21.01 0.74 -27.36
N PRO A 115 21.18 -0.17 -26.38
CA PRO A 115 21.34 -1.58 -26.65
C PRO A 115 20.12 -2.18 -27.35
N ASN A 116 20.35 -3.11 -28.27
CA ASN A 116 19.29 -3.89 -28.92
C ASN A 116 18.46 -4.68 -27.90
N SER A 117 19.08 -5.08 -26.79
CA SER A 117 18.39 -5.70 -25.66
C SER A 117 17.25 -4.83 -25.12
N VAL A 118 17.26 -3.51 -25.32
CA VAL A 118 16.16 -2.61 -24.90
C VAL A 118 15.21 -2.31 -26.05
N THR A 119 15.72 -2.09 -27.26
CA THR A 119 14.94 -1.52 -28.38
C THR A 119 14.35 -2.55 -29.34
N GLU A 120 14.81 -3.81 -29.33
CA GLU A 120 14.35 -4.86 -30.26
C GLU A 120 13.30 -5.79 -29.65
N ARG A 121 12.30 -5.21 -28.96
CA ARG A 121 11.22 -5.96 -28.33
C ARG A 121 9.92 -5.17 -28.20
N TRP A 122 8.79 -5.84 -28.26
CA TRP A 122 7.45 -5.27 -28.06
C TRP A 122 6.68 -6.08 -27.00
N HIS A 123 5.51 -5.59 -26.57
CA HIS A 123 4.74 -6.21 -25.46
C HIS A 123 5.57 -6.42 -24.17
N HIS A 124 6.63 -5.64 -23.98
CA HIS A 124 7.45 -5.67 -22.78
C HIS A 124 6.83 -4.82 -21.67
N SER A 125 7.38 -4.91 -20.47
CA SER A 125 7.05 -4.01 -19.35
C SER A 125 8.25 -3.12 -19.03
N LEU A 126 7.98 -1.90 -18.58
CA LEU A 126 9.00 -0.89 -18.28
C LEU A 126 8.82 -0.36 -16.86
N CYS A 127 9.92 -0.29 -16.11
CA CYS A 127 9.98 0.35 -14.81
C CYS A 127 11.11 1.37 -14.79
N VAL A 128 10.90 2.49 -14.10
CA VAL A 128 11.95 3.49 -13.86
C VAL A 128 12.19 3.62 -12.37
N TRP A 129 13.45 3.50 -11.98
CA TRP A 129 13.93 3.60 -10.61
C TRP A 129 14.83 4.81 -10.45
N SER A 130 14.53 5.67 -9.49
CA SER A 130 15.41 6.79 -9.14
C SER A 130 16.56 6.29 -8.28
N VAL A 131 17.78 6.30 -8.82
CA VAL A 131 18.99 5.98 -8.05
C VAL A 131 19.47 7.23 -7.33
N THR A 132 19.60 8.34 -8.06
CA THR A 132 19.96 9.65 -7.56
C THR A 132 19.02 10.72 -8.17
N PRO A 133 19.12 12.00 -7.78
CA PRO A 133 18.35 13.06 -8.45
C PRO A 133 18.63 13.19 -9.96
N THR A 134 19.87 12.93 -10.39
CA THR A 134 20.32 13.09 -11.78
C THR A 134 20.48 11.77 -12.54
N THR A 135 20.45 10.63 -11.83
CA THR A 135 20.63 9.30 -12.40
C THR A 135 19.42 8.42 -12.13
N LYS A 136 18.84 7.89 -13.21
CA LYS A 136 17.69 7.00 -13.20
C LYS A 136 18.08 5.69 -13.85
N TRP A 137 17.58 4.60 -13.32
CA TRP A 137 17.68 3.29 -13.97
C TRP A 137 16.36 2.95 -14.59
N MET A 138 16.43 2.37 -15.76
CA MET A 138 15.27 1.89 -16.48
C MET A 138 15.42 0.40 -16.71
N ILE A 139 14.42 -0.33 -16.26
CA ILE A 139 14.43 -1.78 -16.21
C ILE A 139 13.32 -2.27 -17.12
N VAL A 140 13.71 -3.05 -18.11
CA VAL A 140 12.83 -3.62 -19.12
C VAL A 140 12.66 -5.09 -18.83
N PHE A 141 11.41 -5.56 -18.74
CA PHE A 141 11.09 -6.95 -18.42
C PHE A 141 10.32 -7.61 -19.57
N GLY A 142 10.73 -8.82 -19.95
CA GLY A 142 9.98 -9.65 -20.88
C GLY A 142 9.81 -9.01 -22.26
N GLY A 143 8.68 -9.32 -22.89
CA GLY A 143 8.36 -8.92 -24.25
C GLY A 143 8.62 -10.01 -25.28
N GLU A 144 8.23 -9.70 -26.50
CA GLU A 144 8.44 -10.51 -27.70
C GLU A 144 9.48 -9.85 -28.59
N GLY A 145 10.26 -10.65 -29.30
CA GLY A 145 11.34 -10.19 -30.17
C GLY A 145 12.58 -11.06 -30.04
N ASP A 146 13.72 -10.51 -30.45
CA ASP A 146 15.02 -11.17 -30.36
C ASP A 146 15.54 -11.24 -28.91
N TYR A 147 14.95 -10.45 -28.01
CA TYR A 147 15.31 -10.36 -26.60
C TYR A 147 14.06 -10.38 -25.70
N SER A 148 14.10 -11.20 -24.65
CA SER A 148 13.04 -11.28 -23.61
C SER A 148 13.59 -11.22 -22.19
N ASP A 149 14.90 -11.43 -22.02
CA ASP A 149 15.57 -11.30 -20.72
C ASP A 149 15.50 -9.86 -20.20
N THR A 150 15.63 -9.72 -18.88
CA THR A 150 15.61 -8.39 -18.24
C THR A 150 16.81 -7.56 -18.73
N ALA A 151 16.56 -6.32 -19.13
CA ALA A 151 17.61 -5.37 -19.49
C ALA A 151 17.55 -4.16 -18.57
N VAL A 152 18.72 -3.64 -18.18
CA VAL A 152 18.83 -2.45 -17.33
C VAL A 152 19.69 -1.42 -18.04
N ILE A 153 19.19 -0.20 -18.15
CA ILE A 153 19.99 0.94 -18.61
C ILE A 153 20.01 2.03 -17.55
N GLU A 154 21.17 2.66 -17.40
CA GLU A 154 21.33 3.89 -16.68
C GLU A 154 21.09 5.07 -17.62
N LEU A 155 20.34 6.04 -17.11
CA LEU A 155 20.07 7.32 -17.72
C LEU A 155 20.56 8.40 -16.77
N THR A 156 21.47 9.23 -17.26
CA THR A 156 21.90 10.42 -16.53
C THR A 156 21.60 11.65 -17.37
N LYS A 157 20.97 12.64 -16.73
CA LYS A 157 20.76 13.96 -17.32
C LYS A 157 21.58 14.99 -16.56
N ASP A 158 22.67 15.40 -17.20
CA ASP A 158 23.43 16.58 -16.80
C ASP A 158 23.24 17.64 -17.89
N ASN A 159 24.30 18.02 -18.64
CA ASN A 159 24.16 18.88 -19.82
C ASN A 159 23.46 18.17 -20.99
N ASP A 160 23.87 16.95 -21.33
CA ASP A 160 23.24 16.11 -22.37
C ASP A 160 22.81 14.75 -21.77
N TRP A 161 22.12 13.95 -22.58
CA TRP A 161 21.69 12.61 -22.19
C TRP A 161 22.84 11.61 -22.29
N PHE A 162 23.12 10.93 -21.17
CA PHE A 162 24.05 9.81 -21.14
C PHE A 162 23.30 8.51 -20.84
N ILE A 163 23.50 7.51 -21.70
CA ILE A 163 22.87 6.20 -21.61
C ILE A 163 23.95 5.12 -21.52
N ARG A 164 23.77 4.16 -20.60
CA ARG A 164 24.69 3.04 -20.46
C ARG A 164 23.95 1.77 -20.05
N GLU A 165 24.22 0.65 -20.70
CA GLU A 165 23.72 -0.65 -20.25
C GLU A 165 24.39 -1.07 -18.94
N ILE A 166 23.60 -1.63 -18.03
CA ILE A 166 24.08 -2.24 -16.80
C ILE A 166 23.92 -3.75 -16.94
N PRO A 167 25.02 -4.51 -17.01
CA PRO A 167 24.97 -5.96 -16.94
C PRO A 167 24.26 -6.40 -15.66
N LEU A 168 23.33 -7.35 -15.77
CA LEU A 168 22.50 -7.81 -14.65
C LEU A 168 23.32 -8.37 -13.49
N ASP A 169 24.42 -9.05 -13.80
CA ASP A 169 25.36 -9.60 -12.81
C ASP A 169 26.08 -8.49 -12.01
N GLN A 170 26.14 -7.27 -12.54
CA GLN A 170 26.73 -6.12 -11.88
C GLN A 170 25.69 -5.23 -11.18
N TYR A 171 24.39 -5.45 -11.41
CA TYR A 171 23.31 -4.58 -10.90
C TYR A 171 23.41 -4.32 -9.39
N GLN A 172 23.58 -5.39 -8.59
CA GLN A 172 23.60 -5.29 -7.13
C GLN A 172 24.81 -4.51 -6.62
N ASP A 173 25.99 -4.79 -7.16
CA ASP A 173 27.21 -4.09 -6.79
C ASP A 173 27.18 -2.63 -7.24
N GLN A 174 26.63 -2.39 -8.42
CA GLN A 174 26.43 -1.06 -8.95
C GLN A 174 25.51 -0.24 -8.04
N LEU A 175 24.39 -0.80 -7.59
CA LEU A 175 23.44 -0.12 -6.71
C LEU A 175 24.08 0.22 -5.37
N ARG A 176 24.78 -0.75 -4.75
CA ARG A 176 25.49 -0.56 -3.48
C ARG A 176 26.50 0.58 -3.55
N ARG A 177 27.32 0.62 -4.61
CA ARG A 177 28.33 1.68 -4.79
C ARG A 177 27.72 3.07 -4.89
N ARG A 178 26.55 3.22 -5.55
CA ARG A 178 25.89 4.53 -5.67
C ARG A 178 25.26 4.96 -4.37
N ILE A 179 24.57 4.06 -3.67
CA ILE A 179 24.01 4.37 -2.35
C ILE A 179 25.11 4.84 -1.39
N LEU A 180 26.27 4.16 -1.39
CA LEU A 180 27.42 4.57 -0.59
C LEU A 180 27.97 5.94 -1.03
N SER A 181 28.14 6.17 -2.33
CA SER A 181 28.67 7.45 -2.84
C SER A 181 27.71 8.62 -2.56
N ASP A 182 26.41 8.45 -2.77
CA ASP A 182 25.41 9.45 -2.45
C ASP A 182 25.35 9.70 -0.95
N TRP A 183 25.43 8.64 -0.13
CA TRP A 183 25.54 8.79 1.30
C TRP A 183 26.74 9.65 1.67
N GLU A 184 27.94 9.34 1.17
CA GLU A 184 29.16 10.12 1.41
C GLU A 184 29.03 11.59 0.96
N ASN A 185 28.32 11.84 -0.14
CA ASN A 185 28.11 13.17 -0.71
C ASN A 185 26.91 13.94 -0.13
N LEU A 186 26.06 13.31 0.69
CA LEU A 186 24.80 13.89 1.19
C LEU A 186 25.03 15.08 2.16
N GLY A 187 26.25 15.21 2.68
CA GLY A 187 26.60 16.15 3.74
C GLY A 187 26.18 15.67 5.12
N THR A 188 26.98 15.98 6.15
CA THR A 188 26.83 15.45 7.51
C THR A 188 25.46 15.76 8.14
N GLU A 189 24.87 16.92 7.83
CA GLU A 189 23.58 17.34 8.36
C GLU A 189 22.42 16.45 7.87
N LYS A 190 22.36 16.15 6.57
CA LYS A 190 21.34 15.25 6.02
C LYS A 190 21.54 13.81 6.47
N GLN A 191 22.78 13.34 6.57
CA GLN A 191 23.08 12.02 7.13
C GLN A 191 22.57 11.89 8.58
N LEU A 192 22.83 12.90 9.42
CA LEU A 192 22.36 12.95 10.81
C LEU A 192 20.83 12.95 10.88
N GLN A 193 20.15 13.71 10.01
CA GLN A 193 18.69 13.71 9.97
C GLN A 193 18.13 12.32 9.63
N ILE A 194 18.64 11.67 8.57
CA ILE A 194 18.23 10.31 8.20
C ILE A 194 18.47 9.33 9.36
N PHE A 195 19.60 9.45 10.04
CA PHE A 195 19.90 8.60 11.20
C PHE A 195 18.90 8.80 12.34
N GLN A 196 18.55 10.06 12.66
CA GLN A 196 17.53 10.38 13.66
C GLN A 196 16.15 9.85 13.28
N ASP A 197 15.74 10.02 12.02
CA ASP A 197 14.46 9.54 11.50
C ASP A 197 14.37 8.01 11.59
N CYS A 198 15.44 7.30 11.20
CA CYS A 198 15.54 5.85 11.33
C CYS A 198 15.43 5.40 12.79
N LEU A 199 16.12 6.09 13.70
CA LEU A 199 16.06 5.78 15.14
C LEU A 199 14.64 6.01 15.70
N GLN A 200 13.96 7.07 15.27
CA GLN A 200 12.59 7.35 15.67
C GLN A 200 11.61 6.30 15.14
N LEU A 201 11.74 5.92 13.87
CA LEU A 201 10.94 4.84 13.26
C LEU A 201 11.14 3.51 13.98
N GLN A 202 12.37 3.20 14.40
CA GLN A 202 12.64 1.98 15.15
C GLN A 202 11.97 1.98 16.53
N LYS A 203 12.05 3.10 17.27
CA LYS A 203 11.33 3.27 18.53
C LYS A 203 9.82 3.15 18.37
N GLN A 204 9.26 3.71 17.28
CA GLN A 204 7.83 3.56 16.97
C GLN A 204 7.47 2.10 16.73
N LYS A 205 8.26 1.35 15.94
CA LYS A 205 8.03 -0.08 15.70
C LYS A 205 8.05 -0.89 17.00
N GLU A 206 9.05 -0.65 17.85
CA GLU A 206 9.15 -1.30 19.17
C GLU A 206 7.91 -0.99 20.02
N PHE A 207 7.47 0.27 20.06
CA PHE A 207 6.26 0.67 20.78
C PHE A 207 4.99 -0.07 20.28
N TYR A 208 4.78 -0.12 18.96
CA TYR A 208 3.62 -0.83 18.38
C TYR A 208 3.68 -2.34 18.59
N GLN A 209 4.88 -2.93 18.70
CA GLN A 209 5.05 -4.35 18.98
C GLN A 209 4.81 -4.68 20.47
N GLU A 210 5.23 -3.80 21.39
CA GLU A 210 5.09 -4.02 22.83
C GLU A 210 3.69 -3.69 23.36
N GLN A 211 2.96 -2.75 22.76
CA GLN A 211 1.63 -2.33 23.24
C GLN A 211 0.65 -3.50 23.44
N PRO A 212 0.44 -4.41 22.46
CA PRO A 212 -0.49 -5.52 22.62
C PRO A 212 -0.09 -6.46 23.77
N GLN A 213 1.20 -6.67 23.99
CA GLN A 213 1.69 -7.55 25.05
C GLN A 213 1.42 -6.96 26.43
N ARG A 214 1.56 -5.63 26.59
CA ARG A 214 1.23 -4.94 27.84
C ARG A 214 -0.28 -5.00 28.12
N GLU A 215 -1.12 -4.75 27.12
CA GLU A 215 -2.58 -4.84 27.28
C GLU A 215 -3.05 -6.25 27.64
N ILE A 216 -2.45 -7.29 27.04
CA ILE A 216 -2.76 -8.68 27.38
C ILE A 216 -2.39 -8.96 28.83
N LYS A 217 -1.17 -8.58 29.25
CA LYS A 217 -0.71 -8.79 30.62
C LYS A 217 -1.59 -8.09 31.65
N GLU A 218 -1.97 -6.83 31.40
CA GLU A 218 -2.88 -6.09 32.29
C GLU A 218 -4.27 -6.76 32.38
N LYS A 219 -4.79 -7.27 31.26
CA LYS A 219 -6.06 -8.00 31.23
C LYS A 219 -5.98 -9.36 31.95
N GLU A 220 -4.85 -10.06 31.82
CA GLU A 220 -4.60 -11.31 32.54
C GLU A 220 -4.56 -11.09 34.05
N GLU A 221 -3.77 -10.10 34.52
CA GLU A 221 -3.70 -9.73 35.94
C GLU A 221 -5.09 -9.32 36.49
N HIS A 222 -5.86 -8.54 35.71
CA HIS A 222 -7.21 -8.16 36.11
C HIS A 222 -8.16 -9.37 36.16
N SER A 223 -8.07 -10.29 35.20
CA SER A 223 -8.88 -11.50 35.15
C SER A 223 -8.58 -12.44 36.31
N GLU A 224 -7.30 -12.60 36.68
CA GLU A 224 -6.88 -13.37 37.86
C GLU A 224 -7.46 -12.79 39.15
N ALA A 225 -7.36 -11.46 39.33
CA ALA A 225 -7.91 -10.78 40.49
C ALA A 225 -9.45 -10.94 40.58
N LEU A 226 -10.14 -10.89 39.43
CA LEU A 226 -11.59 -11.10 39.39
C LEU A 226 -11.97 -12.55 39.73
N SER A 227 -11.23 -13.51 39.21
CA SER A 227 -11.39 -14.94 39.49
C SER A 227 -11.23 -15.23 40.98
N GLN A 228 -10.22 -14.63 41.61
CA GLN A 228 -9.98 -14.80 43.05
C GLN A 228 -11.13 -14.21 43.89
N ARG A 229 -11.62 -13.00 43.56
CA ARG A 229 -12.81 -12.43 44.21
C ARG A 229 -14.05 -13.30 44.03
N LEU A 230 -14.25 -13.89 42.86
CA LEU A 230 -15.38 -14.78 42.59
C LEU A 230 -15.32 -16.03 43.48
N ASN A 231 -14.13 -16.61 43.64
CA ASN A 231 -13.92 -17.77 44.51
C ASN A 231 -14.21 -17.43 45.98
N ASP A 232 -13.75 -16.27 46.45
CA ASP A 232 -14.01 -15.80 47.83
C ASP A 232 -15.51 -15.64 48.09
N VAL A 233 -16.22 -14.98 47.17
CA VAL A 233 -17.68 -14.79 47.25
C VAL A 233 -18.42 -16.12 47.21
N THR A 234 -17.99 -17.05 46.35
CA THR A 234 -18.60 -18.38 46.23
C THR A 234 -18.45 -19.17 47.54
N THR A 235 -17.28 -19.09 48.18
CA THR A 235 -17.00 -19.75 49.47
C THR A 235 -17.90 -19.19 50.58
N LEU A 236 -18.01 -17.85 50.66
CA LEU A 236 -18.90 -17.19 51.62
C LEU A 236 -20.37 -17.56 51.39
N LEU A 237 -20.81 -17.69 50.13
CA LEU A 237 -22.17 -18.08 49.79
C LEU A 237 -22.47 -19.51 50.28
N GLN A 238 -21.57 -20.46 50.03
CA GLN A 238 -21.72 -21.85 50.49
C GLN A 238 -21.79 -21.94 52.03
N GLU A 239 -20.99 -21.12 52.72
CA GLU A 239 -20.99 -21.08 54.18
C GLU A 239 -22.29 -20.48 54.73
N ALA A 240 -22.80 -19.41 54.10
CA ALA A 240 -24.10 -18.83 54.42
C ALA A 240 -25.27 -19.78 54.17
N GLU A 241 -25.24 -20.56 53.08
CA GLU A 241 -26.23 -21.59 52.79
C GLU A 241 -26.25 -22.69 53.85
N LYS A 242 -25.06 -23.16 54.27
CA LYS A 242 -24.92 -24.16 55.35
C LYS A 242 -25.47 -23.63 56.68
N ASN A 243 -25.16 -22.38 57.01
CA ASN A 243 -25.66 -21.73 58.22
C ASN A 243 -27.19 -21.57 58.19
N ASN A 244 -27.76 -21.17 57.05
CA ASN A 244 -29.21 -21.09 56.86
C ASN A 244 -29.90 -22.46 56.98
N ALA A 245 -29.30 -23.51 56.43
CA ALA A 245 -29.83 -24.88 56.57
C ALA A 245 -29.83 -25.33 58.04
N SER A 246 -28.75 -25.06 58.77
CA SER A 246 -28.64 -25.34 60.20
C SER A 246 -29.72 -24.60 61.01
N LEU A 247 -29.89 -23.29 60.76
CA LEU A 247 -30.91 -22.47 61.40
C LEU A 247 -32.33 -22.99 61.12
N ARG A 248 -32.62 -23.38 59.87
CA ARG A 248 -33.91 -23.99 59.50
C ARG A 248 -34.18 -25.26 60.30
N ASN A 249 -33.18 -26.15 60.41
CA ASN A 249 -33.31 -27.39 61.19
C ASN A 249 -33.56 -27.11 62.68
N SER A 250 -32.84 -26.13 63.27
CA SER A 250 -33.06 -25.73 64.66
C SER A 250 -34.45 -25.11 64.87
N LEU A 251 -34.94 -24.32 63.92
CA LEU A 251 -36.27 -23.73 63.98
C LEU A 251 -37.36 -24.82 63.93
N GLU A 252 -37.19 -25.82 63.06
CA GLU A 252 -38.11 -26.95 62.96
C GLU A 252 -38.14 -27.79 64.25
N LEU A 253 -36.98 -27.99 64.88
CA LEU A 253 -36.89 -28.68 66.17
C LEU A 253 -37.60 -27.90 67.29
N CYS A 254 -37.39 -26.58 67.35
CA CYS A 254 -38.04 -25.72 68.33
C CYS A 254 -39.57 -25.73 68.17
N ASN A 255 -40.05 -25.67 66.93
CA ASN A 255 -41.48 -25.78 66.63
C ASN A 255 -42.08 -27.11 67.10
N LYS A 256 -41.40 -28.25 66.87
CA LYS A 256 -41.84 -29.57 67.36
C LYS A 256 -41.91 -29.62 68.89
N GLN A 257 -40.93 -29.06 69.59
CA GLN A 257 -40.95 -28.98 71.06
C GLN A 257 -42.09 -28.11 71.58
N LEU A 258 -42.39 -27.01 70.89
CA LEU A 258 -43.50 -26.12 71.23
C LEU A 258 -44.85 -26.83 71.06
N GLU A 259 -45.05 -27.56 69.96
CA GLU A 259 -46.24 -28.38 69.73
C GLU A 259 -46.41 -29.45 70.82
N GLN A 260 -45.32 -30.12 71.21
CA GLN A 260 -45.35 -31.13 72.26
C GLN A 260 -45.72 -30.54 73.63
N LYS A 261 -45.14 -29.39 73.99
CA LYS A 261 -45.53 -28.67 75.21
C LYS A 261 -46.98 -28.22 75.22
N ASN A 262 -47.47 -27.71 74.08
CA ASN A 262 -48.89 -27.34 73.97
C ASN A 262 -49.80 -28.55 74.17
N LEU A 263 -49.41 -29.73 73.65
CA LEU A 263 -50.15 -30.97 73.85
C LEU A 263 -50.14 -31.42 75.33
N GLU A 264 -48.99 -31.31 76.00
CA GLU A 264 -48.84 -31.60 77.44
C GLU A 264 -49.70 -30.65 78.29
N ASP A 265 -49.67 -29.35 78.01
CA ASP A 265 -50.50 -28.35 78.70
C ASP A 265 -51.99 -28.59 78.47
N GLU A 266 -52.38 -29.03 77.27
CA GLU A 266 -53.77 -29.37 76.95
C GLU A 266 -54.24 -30.65 77.65
N GLN A 267 -53.38 -31.67 77.74
CA GLN A 267 -53.65 -32.87 78.55
C GLN A 267 -53.79 -32.56 80.03
N LEU A 268 -52.92 -31.71 80.58
CA LEU A 268 -52.97 -31.28 81.98
C LEU A 268 -54.28 -30.52 82.28
N ARG A 269 -54.72 -29.66 81.34
CA ARG A 269 -56.02 -28.97 81.43
C ARG A 269 -57.20 -29.94 81.41
N GLN A 270 -57.15 -30.99 80.58
CA GLN A 270 -58.18 -32.03 80.53
C GLN A 270 -58.22 -32.88 81.82
N GLU A 271 -57.07 -33.16 82.44
CA GLU A 271 -56.99 -33.87 83.72
C GLU A 271 -57.54 -33.04 84.90
N LEU A 272 -57.21 -31.75 84.97
CA LEU A 272 -57.80 -30.84 85.95
C LEU A 272 -59.33 -30.74 85.81
N HIS A 273 -59.85 -30.81 84.59
CA HIS A 273 -61.30 -30.74 84.36
C HIS A 273 -62.04 -32.04 84.71
N LYS A 274 -61.35 -33.19 84.80
CA LYS A 274 -61.91 -34.48 85.27
C LYS A 274 -61.92 -34.64 86.80
N GLN A 275 -61.20 -33.79 87.54
CA GLN A 275 -61.13 -33.81 89.01
C GLN A 275 -62.04 -32.76 89.68
N SER A 276 -62.82 -32.02 88.88
CA SER A 276 -63.92 -31.15 89.31
C SER A 276 -65.26 -31.84 89.05
#